data_AF-A0A962ZRK2-F1
#
_entry.id   AF-A0A962ZRK2-F1
#
_cell.length_a   1.000
_cell.length_b   1.000
_cell.length_c   1.000
_cell.angle_alpha   90.00
_cell.angle_beta   90.00
_cell.angle_gamma   90.00
#
_symmetry.space_group_name_H-M   'P 1'
#
loop_
_entity.id
_entity.type
_entity.pdbx_description
1 polymer ?
#
loop_
_entity_poly.entity_id
_entity_poly.type
_entity_poly.pdbx_seq_one_letter_code
_entity_poly.pdbx_strand_id
1 'polypeptide(L)'
;MKALVDIDGYRDIVRLAWVDVINAAVWLGIVAVLEMDVQLQNRDRLHGRIQRFSTGMKYVLYSMLFEAATYWGFKGDFVDFWDAFLWLVAFVFIELNVVQWQQEDQLEADAEPDAA
;
A
#
# COMPACT_ATOMS: atom_id res chain seq x y z
N MET A 1 31.43 3.07 -14.47
CA MET A 1 31.17 2.70 -15.87
C MET A 1 30.45 3.86 -16.53
N LYS A 2 30.93 4.37 -17.67
CA LYS A 2 30.28 5.44 -18.42
C LYS A 2 29.36 4.77 -19.43
N ALA A 3 28.06 4.72 -19.16
CA ALA A 3 27.11 4.17 -20.11
C ALA A 3 27.12 5.07 -21.35
N LEU A 4 27.39 4.49 -22.53
CA LEU A 4 27.20 5.18 -23.80
C LEU A 4 25.69 5.17 -24.09
N VAL A 5 25.01 6.17 -23.56
CA VAL A 5 23.57 6.36 -23.70
C VAL A 5 23.35 7.71 -24.38
N ASP A 6 22.44 7.74 -25.35
CA ASP A 6 22.01 8.96 -26.01
C ASP A 6 21.12 9.81 -25.08
N ILE A 7 20.84 11.04 -25.49
CA ILE A 7 20.11 12.00 -24.63
C ILE A 7 18.72 11.46 -24.27
N ASP A 8 18.07 10.73 -25.18
CA ASP A 8 16.74 10.17 -24.96
C ASP A 8 16.77 8.98 -24.00
N GLY A 9 17.73 8.05 -24.14
CA GLY A 9 17.92 6.97 -23.18
C GLY A 9 18.27 7.49 -21.78
N TYR A 10 19.05 8.56 -21.65
CA TYR A 10 19.39 9.14 -20.35
C TYR A 10 18.14 9.67 -19.64
N ARG A 11 17.24 10.31 -20.39
CA ARG A 11 15.98 10.84 -19.84
C ARG A 11 15.06 9.73 -19.37
N ASP A 12 14.96 8.63 -20.09
CA ASP A 12 14.14 7.50 -19.69
C ASP A 12 14.70 6.82 -18.42
N ILE A 13 16.03 6.65 -18.31
CA ILE A 13 16.68 6.14 -17.10
C ILE A 13 16.40 7.04 -15.89
N VAL A 14 16.54 8.37 -16.04
CA VAL A 14 16.27 9.31 -14.94
C VAL A 14 14.80 9.26 -14.52
N ARG A 15 13.86 9.11 -15.47
CA ARG A 15 12.44 8.97 -15.14
C ARG A 15 12.16 7.69 -14.38
N LEU A 16 12.71 6.55 -14.82
CA LEU A 16 12.58 5.27 -14.13
C LEU A 16 13.13 5.36 -12.69
N ALA A 17 14.32 5.97 -12.52
CA ALA A 17 14.89 6.17 -11.18
C ALA A 17 14.00 7.03 -10.26
N TRP A 18 13.29 8.02 -10.80
CA TRP A 18 12.29 8.77 -10.01
C TRP A 18 11.08 7.91 -9.63
N VAL A 19 10.63 7.03 -10.53
CA VAL A 19 9.57 6.06 -10.20
C VAL A 19 10.02 5.14 -9.06
N ASP A 20 11.27 4.69 -9.05
CA ASP A 20 11.80 3.86 -7.96
C ASP A 20 11.76 4.60 -6.61
N VAL A 21 12.15 5.88 -6.58
CA VAL A 21 12.11 6.72 -5.38
C VAL A 21 10.68 6.93 -4.89
N ILE A 22 9.75 7.22 -5.81
CA ILE A 22 8.33 7.40 -5.47
C ILE A 22 7.75 6.08 -4.96
N ASN A 23 8.05 4.96 -5.61
CA ASN A 23 7.56 3.66 -5.19
C ASN A 23 8.06 3.28 -3.80
N ALA A 24 9.34 3.49 -3.50
CA ALA A 24 9.88 3.26 -2.16
C ALA A 24 9.18 4.14 -1.10
N ALA A 25 8.90 5.41 -1.42
CA ALA A 25 8.15 6.29 -0.52
C ALA A 25 6.70 5.85 -0.30
N VAL A 26 6.01 5.40 -1.36
CA VAL A 26 4.65 4.81 -1.27
C VAL A 26 4.67 3.59 -0.37
N TRP A 27 5.68 2.74 -0.52
CA TRP A 27 5.88 1.55 0.30
C TRP A 27 5.98 1.87 1.79
N LEU A 28 6.82 2.86 2.15
CA LEU A 28 6.92 3.34 3.53
C LEU A 28 5.59 3.91 4.02
N GLY A 29 4.87 4.63 3.16
CA GLY A 29 3.53 5.16 3.48
C GLY A 29 2.53 4.05 3.80
N ILE A 30 2.51 2.96 3.03
CA ILE A 30 1.60 1.82 3.24
C ILE A 30 1.90 1.14 4.58
N VAL A 31 3.17 0.82 4.83
CA VAL A 31 3.58 0.22 6.11
C VAL A 31 3.20 1.12 7.28
N ALA A 32 3.43 2.42 7.18
CA ALA A 32 3.06 3.38 8.22
C ALA A 32 1.54 3.44 8.45
N VAL A 33 0.73 3.41 7.38
CA VAL A 33 -0.74 3.39 7.49
C VAL A 33 -1.23 2.09 8.14
N LEU A 34 -0.69 0.94 7.74
CA LEU A 34 -1.03 -0.34 8.33
C LEU A 34 -0.63 -0.41 9.81
N GLU A 35 0.56 0.07 10.16
CA GLU A 35 1.03 0.15 11.55
C GLU A 35 0.14 1.08 12.38
N MET A 36 -0.23 2.25 11.85
CA MET A 36 -1.18 3.16 12.50
C MET A 36 -2.53 2.49 12.74
N ASP A 37 -3.08 1.78 11.76
CA ASP A 37 -4.37 1.08 11.89
C ASP A 37 -4.32 0.05 13.03
N VAL A 38 -3.30 -0.81 13.05
CA VAL A 38 -3.11 -1.83 14.10
C VAL A 38 -2.94 -1.19 15.47
N GLN A 39 -2.13 -0.12 15.55
CA GLN A 39 -1.85 0.58 16.81
C GLN A 39 -3.07 1.31 17.37
N LEU A 40 -3.92 1.86 16.51
CA LEU A 40 -5.19 2.52 16.88
C LEU A 40 -6.25 1.49 17.30
N GLN A 41 -6.28 0.32 16.67
CA GLN A 41 -7.15 -0.79 17.05
C GLN A 41 -6.87 -1.25 18.48
N ASN A 42 -5.59 -1.45 18.82
CA ASN A 42 -5.17 -1.89 20.16
C ASN A 42 -5.46 -0.89 21.30
N ARG A 43 -5.99 0.32 20.99
CA ARG A 43 -6.28 1.36 21.99
C ARG A 43 -7.78 1.66 22.15
N ASP A 44 -8.68 0.86 21.56
CA ASP A 44 -10.15 1.01 21.65
C ASP A 44 -10.70 2.41 21.29
N ARG A 45 -9.93 3.21 20.52
CA ARG A 45 -10.29 4.60 20.16
C ARG A 45 -10.70 4.75 18.70
N LEU A 46 -11.40 3.77 18.15
CA LEU A 46 -11.98 3.82 16.81
C LEU A 46 -13.13 4.83 16.72
N HIS A 47 -12.82 6.13 16.76
CA HIS A 47 -13.71 7.17 16.31
C HIS A 47 -13.67 7.22 14.77
N GLY A 48 -14.82 6.99 14.12
CA GLY A 48 -14.96 6.78 12.66
C GLY A 48 -14.41 7.87 11.71
N ARG A 49 -13.87 8.98 12.22
CA ARG A 49 -13.14 9.97 11.41
C ARG A 49 -11.72 9.51 11.04
N ILE A 50 -11.02 8.81 11.96
CA ILE A 50 -9.67 8.29 11.71
C ILE A 50 -9.73 7.10 10.74
N GLN A 51 -10.74 6.24 10.89
CA GLN A 51 -10.96 5.10 10.00
C GLN A 51 -11.19 5.53 8.55
N ARG A 52 -12.04 6.55 8.31
CA ARG A 52 -12.25 7.10 6.94
C ARG A 52 -11.00 7.72 6.34
N PHE A 53 -10.18 8.38 7.17
CA PHE A 53 -8.93 8.97 6.70
C PHE A 53 -7.92 7.90 6.29
N SER A 54 -7.78 6.84 7.09
CA SER A 54 -6.94 5.68 6.75
C SER A 54 -7.39 5.01 5.45
N THR A 55 -8.70 4.74 5.31
CA THR A 55 -9.25 4.17 4.07
C THR A 55 -8.96 5.05 2.85
N GLY A 56 -9.14 6.37 2.96
CA GLY A 56 -8.81 7.30 1.88
C GLY A 56 -7.32 7.29 1.51
N MET A 57 -6.44 7.22 2.51
CA MET A 57 -4.99 7.14 2.31
C MET A 57 -4.59 5.85 1.61
N LYS A 58 -5.20 4.70 1.99
CA LYS A 58 -4.96 3.42 1.33
C LYS A 58 -5.32 3.46 -0.14
N TYR A 59 -6.47 4.02 -0.51
CA TYR A 59 -6.86 4.18 -1.90
C TYR A 59 -5.84 5.00 -2.70
N VAL A 60 -5.34 6.10 -2.15
CA VAL A 60 -4.32 6.93 -2.81
C VAL A 60 -3.02 6.15 -3.00
N LEU A 61 -2.53 5.47 -1.96
CA LEU A 61 -1.30 4.70 -2.00
C LEU A 61 -1.38 3.51 -2.96
N TYR A 62 -2.51 2.79 -2.99
CA TYR A 62 -2.72 1.68 -3.92
C TYR A 62 -2.86 2.15 -5.37
N SER A 63 -3.45 3.32 -5.58
CA SER A 63 -3.51 3.94 -6.91
C SER A 63 -2.10 4.32 -7.41
N MET A 64 -1.26 4.87 -6.54
CA MET A 64 0.14 5.19 -6.88
C MET A 64 0.95 3.94 -7.22
N LEU A 65 0.78 2.85 -6.47
CA LEU A 65 1.38 1.54 -6.79
C LEU A 65 0.92 1.01 -8.15
N PHE A 66 -0.37 1.11 -8.43
CA PHE A 66 -0.93 0.68 -9.71
C PHE A 66 -0.38 1.50 -10.89
N GLU A 67 -0.25 2.81 -10.73
CA GLU A 67 0.37 3.70 -11.71
C GLU A 67 1.84 3.36 -11.93
N ALA A 68 2.61 3.10 -10.85
CA ALA A 68 4.01 2.70 -10.94
C ALA A 68 4.16 1.34 -11.66
N ALA A 69 3.36 0.34 -11.30
CA ALA A 69 3.29 -0.95 -11.99
C ALA A 69 2.98 -0.76 -13.48
N THR A 70 1.95 0.01 -13.80
CA THR A 70 1.57 0.31 -15.19
C THR A 70 2.73 0.97 -15.95
N TYR A 71 3.43 1.92 -15.33
CA TYR A 71 4.58 2.59 -15.93
C TYR A 71 5.74 1.63 -16.23
N TRP A 72 6.11 0.76 -15.28
CA TRP A 72 7.12 -0.27 -15.53
C TRP A 72 6.70 -1.26 -16.62
N GLY A 73 5.42 -1.64 -16.68
CA GLY A 73 4.92 -2.52 -17.73
C GLY A 73 5.08 -1.96 -19.15
N PHE A 74 5.09 -0.63 -19.31
CA PHE A 74 5.28 0.02 -20.62
C PHE A 74 6.73 0.45 -20.90
N LYS A 75 7.46 0.90 -19.87
CA LYS A 75 8.73 1.62 -20.01
C LYS A 75 9.91 1.00 -19.23
N GLY A 76 9.63 0.10 -18.29
CA GLY A 76 10.62 -0.49 -17.38
C GLY A 76 10.92 -1.95 -17.68
N ASP A 77 11.53 -2.63 -16.70
CA ASP A 77 11.78 -4.07 -16.78
C ASP A 77 10.52 -4.86 -16.38
N PHE A 78 10.36 -6.04 -16.98
CA PHE A 78 9.25 -6.95 -16.67
C PHE A 78 9.29 -7.41 -15.21
N VAL A 79 10.48 -7.56 -14.63
CA VAL A 79 10.66 -7.94 -13.23
C VAL A 79 10.12 -6.87 -12.28
N ASP A 80 10.37 -5.59 -12.55
CA ASP A 80 9.89 -4.48 -11.73
C ASP A 80 8.36 -4.37 -11.77
N PHE A 81 7.78 -4.57 -12.96
CA PHE A 81 6.32 -4.67 -13.11
C PHE A 81 5.75 -5.83 -12.29
N TRP A 82 6.36 -7.02 -12.41
CA TRP A 82 5.87 -8.22 -11.76
C TRP A 82 5.98 -8.14 -10.23
N ASP A 83 7.09 -7.62 -9.71
CA ASP A 83 7.26 -7.35 -8.28
C ASP A 83 6.17 -6.40 -7.76
N ALA A 84 5.99 -5.25 -8.41
CA ALA A 84 4.97 -4.27 -8.01
C ALA A 84 3.54 -4.83 -8.09
N PHE A 85 3.23 -5.62 -9.12
CA PHE A 85 1.94 -6.29 -9.27
C PHE A 85 1.67 -7.29 -8.16
N LEU A 86 2.64 -8.16 -7.85
CA LEU A 86 2.52 -9.12 -6.77
C LEU A 86 2.38 -8.44 -5.42
N TRP A 87 3.09 -7.32 -5.20
CA TRP A 87 2.94 -6.53 -4.00
C TRP A 87 1.55 -5.91 -3.85
N LEU A 88 0.97 -5.37 -4.93
CA LEU A 88 -0.39 -4.86 -4.92
C LEU A 88 -1.39 -5.97 -4.52
N VAL A 89 -1.26 -7.16 -5.12
CA VAL A 89 -2.08 -8.32 -4.77
C VAL A 89 -1.88 -8.74 -3.31
N ALA A 90 -0.65 -8.75 -2.81
CA ALA A 90 -0.35 -9.08 -1.42
C ALA A 90 -0.99 -8.10 -0.43
N PHE A 91 -0.95 -6.80 -0.71
CA PHE A 91 -1.60 -5.79 0.13
C PHE A 91 -3.12 -5.97 0.19
N VAL A 92 -3.75 -6.31 -0.93
CA VAL A 92 -5.19 -6.63 -0.97
C VAL A 92 -5.49 -7.84 -0.08
N PHE A 93 -4.68 -8.90 -0.14
CA PHE A 93 -4.88 -10.06 0.74
C PHE A 93 -4.71 -9.73 2.22
N ILE A 94 -3.70 -8.93 2.58
CA ILE A 94 -3.50 -8.48 3.97
C ILE A 94 -4.71 -7.66 4.44
N GLU A 95 -5.23 -6.75 3.60
CA GLU A 95 -6.38 -5.94 3.97
C GLU A 95 -7.65 -6.78 4.16
N LEU A 96 -7.93 -7.73 3.27
CA LEU A 96 -9.07 -8.64 3.41
C LEU A 96 -8.99 -9.45 4.71
N ASN A 97 -7.79 -9.92 5.07
CA ASN A 97 -7.58 -10.68 6.28
C ASN A 97 -7.76 -9.82 7.55
N VAL A 98 -7.23 -8.59 7.56
CA VAL A 98 -7.43 -7.64 8.67
C VAL A 98 -8.90 -7.24 8.84
N VAL A 99 -9.64 -7.04 7.74
CA VAL A 99 -11.08 -6.72 7.78
C VAL A 99 -11.91 -7.89 8.32
N GLN A 100 -11.53 -9.13 8.02
CA GLN A 100 -12.21 -10.30 8.58
C GLN A 100 -12.07 -10.37 10.11
N TRP A 101 -10.85 -10.16 10.63
CA TRP A 101 -10.62 -10.13 12.08
C TRP A 101 -11.42 -9.02 12.77
N GLN A 102 -11.56 -7.85 12.14
CA GLN A 102 -12.42 -6.77 12.65
C GLN A 102 -13.89 -7.17 12.81
N GLN A 103 -14.41 -8.02 11.93
CA GLN A 103 -15.80 -8.50 12.01
C GLN A 103 -15.96 -9.56 13.09
N GLU A 104 -14.99 -10.47 13.21
CA GLU A 104 -14.97 -11.51 14.25
C GLU A 104 -14.94 -10.88 15.65
N ASP A 105 -14.04 -9.92 15.91
CA ASP A 105 -13.95 -9.20 17.20
C ASP A 105 -15.26 -8.47 17.56
N GLN A 106 -15.93 -7.85 16.58
CA GLN A 106 -17.21 -7.16 16.80
C GLN A 106 -18.34 -8.13 17.12
N LEU A 107 -18.40 -9.27 16.43
CA LEU A 107 -19.40 -10.31 16.67
C LEU A 107 -19.24 -10.94 18.07
N GLU A 108 -18.00 -11.17 18.52
CA GLU A 108 -17.73 -11.66 19.87
C GLU A 108 -18.14 -10.64 20.94
N ALA A 109 -17.82 -9.36 20.75
CA ALA A 109 -18.23 -8.30 21.67
C ALA A 109 -19.76 -8.13 21.77
N ASP A 110 -20.48 -8.26 20.65
CA ASP A 110 -21.95 -8.18 20.63
C ASP A 110 -22.62 -9.47 21.18
N ALA A 111 -21.93 -10.62 21.13
CA ALA A 111 -22.42 -11.91 21.60
C ALA A 111 -22.29 -12.12 23.12
N GLU A 112 -21.51 -11.29 23.83
CA GLU A 112 -21.33 -11.34 25.29
C GLU A 112 -21.96 -10.14 26.03
N PRO A 113 -23.30 -9.95 25.98
CA PRO A 113 -23.95 -8.83 26.66
C PRO A 113 -24.14 -9.00 28.19
N ASP A 114 -23.68 -10.09 28.82
CA ASP A 114 -24.10 -10.49 30.18
C ASP A 114 -22.96 -10.81 31.19
N ALA A 115 -21.72 -10.35 30.94
CA ALA A 115 -20.57 -10.57 31.82
C ALA A 115 -20.13 -9.35 32.66
N ALA A 116 -20.98 -8.33 32.82
CA ALA A 116 -20.71 -7.14 33.66
C ALA A 116 -21.89 -6.75 34.55
#